data_AF-A0A7C6SY08-F1
#
_entry.id   AF-A0A7C6SY08-F1
#
_cell.length_a   1.000
_cell.length_b   1.000
_cell.length_c   1.000
_cell.angle_alpha   90.00
_cell.angle_beta   90.00
_cell.angle_gamma   90.00
#
_symmetry.space_group_name_H-M   'P 1'
#
loop_
_entity.id
_entity.type
_entity.pdbx_description
1 polymer ?
#
loop_
_entity_poly.entity_id
_entity_poly.type
_entity_poly.pdbx_seq_one_letter_code
_entity_poly.pdbx_strand_id
1 'polypeptide(L)'
;MKKLLVCLVVLAFLLVPAMAMAYNDGQDLPSGATEQTHWEWNPDKYGVGVGGWDEYKAGNTAALARCWTSGGGLGYCNKEKWNIAFTHHASMAQWCNWTMSGTRWDWRILKPGTYAADCISVWLQSNNDVKITFAGFGDLEYMLEDAGVKRTIDTYYSWGSDLESTPWIRAINLNEEFALIGDSEALHEGLSTKLWNKIFVENCNSSCEYENSGTITIALQNIKRWVDPQTGGWK
;
A
#
# COMPACT_ATOMS: atom_id res chain seq x y z
N MET A 1 -30.16 34.90 28.29
CA MET A 1 -29.98 35.32 26.88
C MET A 1 -28.57 34.95 26.44
N LYS A 2 -28.46 34.07 25.41
CA LYS A 2 -27.48 34.07 24.30
C LYS A 2 -26.03 34.49 24.67
N LYS A 3 -24.96 33.73 24.42
CA LYS A 3 -24.52 33.07 23.17
C LYS A 3 -23.40 32.05 23.54
N LEU A 4 -23.51 30.77 23.14
CA LEU A 4 -22.68 30.15 22.09
C LEU A 4 -21.27 30.73 21.97
N LEU A 5 -20.27 30.00 22.50
CA LEU A 5 -18.89 30.13 22.03
C LEU A 5 -18.50 28.82 21.35
N VAL A 6 -18.22 28.97 20.06
CA VAL A 6 -17.96 27.96 19.06
C VAL A 6 -16.59 27.34 19.29
N CYS A 7 -16.55 26.01 19.28
CA CYS A 7 -15.34 25.20 19.14
C CYS A 7 -14.68 25.52 17.80
N LEU A 8 -13.50 26.14 17.86
CA LEU A 8 -12.58 26.26 16.74
C LEU A 8 -11.24 25.71 17.22
N VAL A 9 -11.23 24.40 17.50
CA VAL A 9 -9.99 23.64 17.66
C VAL A 9 -9.46 23.44 16.26
N VAL A 10 -8.34 24.09 16.02
CA VAL A 10 -7.53 24.07 14.82
C VAL A 10 -7.34 22.63 14.34
N LEU A 11 -7.94 22.33 13.19
CA LEU A 11 -7.70 21.13 12.38
C LEU A 11 -6.26 21.22 11.85
N ALA A 12 -5.28 20.88 12.69
CA ALA A 12 -3.88 20.74 12.33
C ALA A 12 -3.48 19.26 12.40
N PHE A 13 -4.13 18.44 11.59
CA PHE A 13 -3.59 17.15 11.19
C PHE A 13 -3.45 17.17 9.67
N LEU A 14 -2.20 17.31 9.22
CA LEU A 14 -1.70 16.88 7.92
C LEU A 14 -2.60 17.19 6.72
N LEU A 15 -2.74 18.47 6.40
CA LEU A 15 -2.88 18.89 5.00
C LEU A 15 -1.55 18.62 4.30
N VAL A 16 -1.22 17.34 4.08
CA VAL A 16 -0.43 16.99 2.90
C VAL A 16 -1.29 17.48 1.74
N PRO A 17 -0.80 18.37 0.87
CA PRO A 17 -1.57 18.71 -0.31
C PRO A 17 -1.85 17.40 -1.01
N ALA A 18 -3.13 17.01 -1.03
CA ALA A 18 -3.63 16.07 -2.01
C ALA A 18 -3.48 16.76 -3.36
N MET A 19 -2.24 16.86 -3.85
CA MET A 19 -2.02 16.87 -5.27
C MET A 19 -2.56 15.53 -5.69
N ALA A 20 -3.81 15.52 -6.15
CA ALA A 20 -4.31 14.44 -6.97
C ALA A 20 -3.35 14.37 -8.17
N MET A 21 -2.28 13.59 -8.03
CA MET A 21 -1.38 13.28 -9.11
C MET A 21 -2.27 12.66 -10.16
N ALA A 22 -2.42 13.35 -11.29
CA ALA A 22 -3.23 12.85 -12.39
C ALA A 22 -2.77 11.42 -12.69
N TYR A 23 -3.70 10.47 -12.61
CA TYR A 23 -3.45 9.07 -12.91
C TYR A 23 -2.72 8.96 -14.25
N ASN A 24 -1.50 8.41 -14.23
CA ASN A 24 -0.64 8.28 -15.40
C ASN A 24 -0.10 6.86 -15.41
N ASP A 25 -0.83 5.99 -16.07
CA ASP A 25 -0.52 4.57 -16.27
C ASP A 25 0.57 4.34 -17.32
N GLY A 26 1.16 5.42 -17.85
CA GLY A 26 2.20 5.40 -18.87
C GLY A 26 1.68 5.80 -20.25
N GLN A 27 2.56 5.67 -21.24
CA GLN A 27 2.26 5.94 -22.65
C GLN A 27 2.54 4.68 -23.47
N ASP A 28 1.83 4.52 -24.57
CA ASP A 28 2.12 3.44 -25.51
C ASP A 28 3.49 3.67 -26.17
N LEU A 29 4.15 2.57 -26.50
CA LEU A 29 5.38 2.63 -27.28
C LEU A 29 5.08 3.25 -28.66
N PRO A 30 6.01 4.03 -29.24
CA PRO A 30 5.83 4.57 -30.58
C PRO A 30 5.62 3.46 -31.62
N SER A 31 4.88 3.76 -32.68
CA SER A 31 4.61 2.80 -33.76
C SER A 31 5.93 2.26 -34.36
N GLY A 32 6.01 0.94 -34.54
CA GLY A 32 7.20 0.28 -35.06
C GLY A 32 8.33 0.10 -34.05
N ALA A 33 8.07 0.33 -32.75
CA ALA A 33 9.02 0.00 -31.69
C ALA A 33 9.44 -1.48 -31.74
N THR A 34 10.74 -1.71 -31.71
CA THR A 34 11.34 -3.05 -31.71
C THR A 34 12.08 -3.25 -30.40
N GLU A 35 11.74 -4.32 -29.68
CA GLU A 35 12.42 -4.66 -28.44
C GLU A 35 13.87 -5.05 -28.71
N GLN A 36 14.77 -4.58 -27.84
CA GLN A 36 16.20 -4.81 -27.93
C GLN A 36 16.66 -5.76 -26.83
N THR A 37 17.79 -6.41 -27.10
CA THR A 37 18.57 -7.05 -26.02
C THR A 37 19.07 -5.98 -25.07
N HIS A 38 19.00 -6.26 -23.76
CA HIS A 38 19.51 -5.36 -22.73
C HIS A 38 20.37 -6.13 -21.72
N TRP A 39 20.98 -5.39 -20.81
CA TRP A 39 21.84 -5.93 -19.78
C TRP A 39 21.44 -5.37 -18.41
N GLU A 40 21.48 -6.24 -17.40
CA GLU A 40 21.24 -5.87 -16.01
C GLU A 40 22.50 -6.09 -15.20
N TRP A 41 22.83 -5.16 -14.31
CA TRP A 41 24.01 -5.27 -13.47
C TRP A 41 23.78 -6.31 -12.37
N ASN A 42 24.66 -7.31 -12.32
CA ASN A 42 24.69 -8.33 -11.29
C ASN A 42 25.99 -8.17 -10.47
N PRO A 43 25.91 -7.71 -9.22
CA PRO A 43 27.09 -7.49 -8.38
C PRO A 43 27.85 -8.78 -8.03
N ASP A 44 27.21 -9.96 -8.16
CA ASP A 44 27.74 -11.24 -7.72
C ASP A 44 28.32 -12.09 -8.87
N LYS A 45 28.12 -11.69 -10.13
CA LYS A 45 28.45 -12.49 -11.32
C LYS A 45 29.89 -13.03 -11.36
N TYR A 46 30.85 -12.23 -10.91
CA TYR A 46 32.27 -12.58 -10.89
C TYR A 46 32.89 -12.54 -9.49
N GLY A 47 32.05 -12.56 -8.45
CA GLY A 47 32.48 -12.49 -7.06
C GLY A 47 32.47 -11.08 -6.47
N VAL A 48 32.65 -11.03 -5.13
CA VAL A 48 32.48 -9.84 -4.29
C VAL A 48 33.33 -8.67 -4.79
N GLY A 49 32.67 -7.55 -5.09
CA GLY A 49 33.31 -6.29 -5.48
C GLY A 49 33.70 -6.20 -6.96
N VAL A 50 33.42 -7.22 -7.77
CA VAL A 50 33.70 -7.18 -9.22
C VAL A 50 32.42 -6.89 -10.01
N GLY A 51 31.36 -7.68 -9.80
CA GLY A 51 30.12 -7.61 -10.55
C GLY A 51 30.26 -7.75 -12.06
N GLY A 52 29.14 -7.83 -12.77
CA GLY A 52 29.13 -7.94 -14.22
C GLY A 52 27.73 -7.77 -14.81
N TRP A 53 27.65 -7.77 -16.13
CA TRP A 53 26.39 -7.56 -16.86
C TRP A 53 25.77 -8.89 -17.27
N ASP A 54 24.55 -9.18 -16.83
CA ASP A 54 23.74 -10.29 -17.33
C ASP A 54 22.97 -9.86 -18.56
N GLU A 55 23.08 -10.63 -19.64
CA GLU A 55 22.42 -10.36 -20.92
C GLU A 55 21.02 -10.95 -20.95
N TYR A 56 20.05 -10.15 -21.34
CA TYR A 56 18.65 -10.55 -21.52
C TYR A 56 18.20 -10.25 -22.94
N LYS A 57 17.84 -11.31 -23.68
CA LYS A 57 17.28 -11.17 -25.04
C LYS A 57 15.87 -10.59 -24.98
N ALA A 58 15.48 -9.92 -26.06
CA ALA A 58 14.12 -9.41 -26.24
C ALA A 58 13.06 -10.49 -25.95
N GLY A 59 12.02 -10.11 -25.20
CA GLY A 59 10.92 -10.99 -24.81
C GLY A 59 11.20 -11.83 -23.56
N ASN A 60 12.35 -11.69 -22.89
CA ASN A 60 12.61 -12.40 -21.66
C ASN A 60 11.80 -11.82 -20.48
N THR A 61 10.80 -12.58 -20.02
CA THR A 61 9.90 -12.16 -18.93
C THR A 61 10.52 -12.28 -17.54
N ALA A 62 11.71 -12.89 -17.41
CA ALA A 62 12.45 -12.95 -16.15
C ALA A 62 13.33 -11.70 -15.93
N ALA A 63 13.50 -10.86 -16.94
CA ALA A 63 14.24 -9.60 -16.83
C ALA A 63 13.46 -8.56 -16.01
N LEU A 64 14.17 -7.72 -15.26
CA LEU A 64 13.60 -6.60 -14.49
C LEU A 64 13.36 -5.36 -15.36
N ALA A 65 14.10 -5.24 -16.47
CA ALA A 65 13.93 -4.18 -17.45
C ALA A 65 13.58 -4.76 -18.82
N ARG A 66 13.03 -3.93 -19.70
CA ARG A 66 12.89 -4.20 -21.13
C ARG A 66 13.15 -2.89 -21.88
N CYS A 67 13.77 -2.96 -23.04
CA CYS A 67 14.20 -1.79 -23.80
C CYS A 67 13.71 -1.86 -25.24
N TRP A 68 13.25 -0.74 -25.80
CA TRP A 68 12.79 -0.65 -27.18
C TRP A 68 13.51 0.49 -27.89
N THR A 69 13.85 0.27 -29.15
CA THR A 69 14.19 1.35 -30.09
C THR A 69 13.00 1.56 -31.00
N SER A 70 12.73 2.83 -31.32
CA SER A 70 11.63 3.19 -32.18
C SER A 70 11.98 4.47 -32.91
N GLY A 71 11.35 4.66 -34.06
CA GLY A 71 11.83 5.63 -35.03
C GLY A 71 13.16 5.19 -35.64
N GLY A 72 13.47 5.79 -36.78
CA GLY A 72 14.70 5.54 -37.50
C GLY A 72 14.95 6.70 -38.44
N GLY A 73 16.19 7.17 -38.47
CA GLY A 73 16.63 8.18 -39.43
C GLY A 73 17.41 7.53 -40.56
N LEU A 74 17.27 8.05 -41.77
CA LEU A 74 18.14 7.73 -42.89
C LEU A 74 18.78 9.03 -43.38
N GLY A 75 20.04 8.95 -43.79
CA GLY A 75 20.78 10.07 -44.38
C GLY A 75 21.72 9.56 -45.46
N TYR A 76 21.95 10.35 -46.51
CA TYR A 76 22.81 9.99 -47.63
C TYR A 76 23.51 11.21 -48.25
N CYS A 77 24.72 11.00 -48.79
CA CYS A 77 25.52 11.96 -49.57
C CYS A 77 26.02 13.23 -48.83
N ASN A 78 26.69 14.11 -49.59
CA ASN A 78 27.61 15.21 -49.24
C ASN A 78 27.02 16.38 -48.45
N LYS A 79 25.94 16.17 -47.69
CA LYS A 79 25.41 17.20 -46.81
C LYS A 79 26.41 17.45 -45.68
N GLU A 80 26.78 18.71 -45.48
CA GLU A 80 27.77 19.11 -44.47
C GLU A 80 27.32 18.80 -43.04
N LYS A 81 26.01 18.90 -42.74
CA LYS A 81 25.46 18.72 -41.38
C LYS A 81 24.13 17.96 -41.38
N TRP A 82 24.02 17.00 -40.46
CA TRP A 82 22.79 16.27 -40.14
C TRP A 82 22.39 16.58 -38.70
N ASN A 83 21.22 17.17 -38.50
CA ASN A 83 20.64 17.38 -37.18
C ASN A 83 19.59 16.28 -36.97
N ILE A 84 19.85 15.39 -36.01
CA ILE A 84 18.97 14.26 -35.68
C ILE A 84 18.43 14.50 -34.29
N ALA A 85 17.11 14.66 -34.17
CA ALA A 85 16.46 14.74 -32.87
C ALA A 85 16.40 13.34 -32.26
N PHE A 86 16.81 13.24 -31.00
CA PHE A 86 16.81 12.00 -30.23
C PHE A 86 16.04 12.20 -28.93
N THR A 87 15.26 11.20 -28.54
CA THR A 87 14.51 11.19 -27.29
C THR A 87 14.89 9.94 -26.51
N HIS A 88 15.34 10.12 -25.27
CA HIS A 88 15.50 9.04 -24.31
C HIS A 88 14.35 9.12 -23.30
N HIS A 89 13.56 8.06 -23.21
CA HIS A 89 12.38 8.00 -22.38
C HIS A 89 12.40 6.72 -21.54
N ALA A 90 11.96 6.81 -20.29
CA ALA A 90 11.77 5.67 -19.40
C ALA A 90 10.39 5.73 -18.75
N SER A 91 9.75 4.58 -18.63
CA SER A 91 8.55 4.39 -17.81
C SER A 91 8.92 3.40 -16.70
N MET A 92 8.68 3.77 -15.46
CA MET A 92 9.02 2.97 -14.28
C MET A 92 7.76 2.36 -13.66
N ALA A 93 7.85 1.10 -13.24
CA ALA A 93 6.78 0.44 -12.50
C ALA A 93 6.69 0.99 -11.07
N GLN A 94 5.47 1.03 -10.57
CA GLN A 94 5.20 1.15 -9.14
C GLN A 94 5.59 -0.14 -8.40
N TRP A 95 6.05 -0.02 -7.16
CA TRP A 95 6.37 -1.15 -6.27
C TRP A 95 5.90 -0.89 -4.83
N CYS A 96 5.66 -1.96 -4.09
CA CYS A 96 5.40 -1.95 -2.65
C CYS A 96 6.35 -2.89 -1.97
N ASN A 97 6.87 -2.47 -0.83
CA ASN A 97 7.43 -3.35 0.16
C ASN A 97 6.65 -3.15 1.46
N TRP A 98 6.27 -4.23 2.13
CA TRP A 98 5.47 -4.14 3.32
C TRP A 98 5.74 -5.30 4.28
N THR A 99 5.60 -5.02 5.57
CA THR A 99 5.61 -6.05 6.61
C THR A 99 4.52 -5.75 7.63
N MET A 100 4.04 -6.79 8.30
CA MET A 100 3.02 -6.68 9.35
C MET A 100 3.44 -7.50 10.56
N SER A 101 3.29 -6.93 11.76
CA SER A 101 3.77 -7.56 13.00
C SER A 101 3.00 -8.82 13.41
N GLY A 102 1.77 -9.00 12.91
CA GLY A 102 0.94 -10.17 13.19
C GLY A 102 -0.38 -10.14 12.43
N THR A 103 -0.97 -11.32 12.24
CA THR A 103 -2.27 -11.53 11.56
C THR A 103 -3.38 -11.97 12.53
N ARG A 104 -3.06 -12.19 13.80
CA ARG A 104 -3.98 -12.64 14.85
C ARG A 104 -3.75 -11.83 16.12
N TRP A 105 -4.84 -11.55 16.82
CA TRP A 105 -4.86 -10.83 18.09
C TRP A 105 -5.67 -11.63 19.10
N ASP A 106 -5.10 -11.91 20.27
CA ASP A 106 -5.79 -12.65 21.33
C ASP A 106 -5.91 -11.79 22.59
N TRP A 107 -7.13 -11.68 23.12
CA TRP A 107 -7.41 -11.04 24.40
C TRP A 107 -7.64 -12.09 25.49
N ARG A 108 -7.01 -11.92 26.66
CA ARG A 108 -7.36 -12.66 27.88
C ARG A 108 -7.90 -11.66 28.91
N ILE A 109 -9.18 -11.78 29.26
CA ILE A 109 -9.93 -10.70 29.92
C ILE A 109 -10.47 -11.16 31.28
N LEU A 110 -10.32 -10.33 32.30
CA LEU A 110 -11.06 -10.42 33.56
C LEU A 110 -12.18 -9.38 33.53
N LYS A 111 -13.44 -9.83 33.46
CA LYS A 111 -14.62 -8.98 33.24
C LYS A 111 -15.06 -8.22 34.51
N PRO A 112 -15.70 -7.04 34.39
CA PRO A 112 -15.95 -6.23 33.18
C PRO A 112 -14.92 -5.11 32.99
N GLY A 113 -14.87 -4.51 31.79
CA GLY A 113 -14.02 -3.35 31.53
C GLY A 113 -13.95 -2.91 30.07
N THR A 114 -13.29 -1.76 29.84
CA THR A 114 -12.89 -1.27 28.51
C THR A 114 -11.39 -1.42 28.38
N TYR A 115 -10.93 -2.09 27.33
CA TYR A 115 -9.51 -2.38 27.12
C TYR A 115 -9.11 -1.95 25.73
N ALA A 116 -7.90 -1.41 25.58
CA ALA A 116 -7.30 -1.09 24.30
C ALA A 116 -5.84 -1.55 24.30
N ALA A 117 -5.33 -1.98 23.14
CA ALA A 117 -3.95 -2.44 23.03
C ALA A 117 -3.32 -2.12 21.66
N ASP A 118 -1.99 -2.25 21.61
CA ASP A 118 -1.11 -2.00 20.47
C ASP A 118 -0.72 -3.34 19.82
N CYS A 119 -1.43 -3.81 18.79
CA CYS A 119 -1.11 -5.17 18.32
C CYS A 119 -1.10 -5.45 16.83
N ILE A 120 -1.26 -4.46 15.94
CA ILE A 120 -0.82 -4.62 14.55
C ILE A 120 -0.06 -3.38 14.10
N SER A 121 1.25 -3.54 13.93
CA SER A 121 2.11 -2.56 13.25
C SER A 121 2.30 -2.99 11.80
N VAL A 122 2.13 -2.03 10.88
CA VAL A 122 2.41 -2.20 9.46
C VAL A 122 3.55 -1.27 9.09
N TRP A 123 4.61 -1.81 8.51
CA TRP A 123 5.65 -1.02 7.85
C TRP A 123 5.44 -1.06 6.34
N LEU A 124 5.49 0.09 5.68
CA LEU A 124 5.17 0.28 4.27
C LEU A 124 6.23 1.14 3.60
N GLN A 125 6.64 0.73 2.41
CA GLN A 125 7.53 1.50 1.54
C GLN A 125 7.04 1.37 0.10
N SER A 126 6.97 2.49 -0.63
CA SER A 126 6.49 2.50 -2.01
C SER A 126 7.01 3.71 -2.77
N ASN A 127 7.05 3.61 -4.10
CA ASN A 127 7.28 4.75 -5.00
C ASN A 127 5.98 5.31 -5.61
N ASN A 128 4.82 4.96 -5.05
CA ASN A 128 3.53 5.50 -5.45
C ASN A 128 2.52 5.48 -4.28
N ASP A 129 1.33 6.02 -4.52
CA ASP A 129 0.26 5.99 -3.52
C ASP A 129 -0.12 4.55 -3.15
N VAL A 130 -0.40 4.33 -1.88
CA VAL A 130 -0.89 3.06 -1.35
C VAL A 130 -2.23 3.27 -0.68
N LYS A 131 -3.23 2.47 -1.08
CA LYS A 131 -4.55 2.46 -0.47
C LYS A 131 -4.74 1.20 0.37
N ILE A 132 -5.14 1.37 1.62
CA ILE A 132 -5.46 0.29 2.55
C ILE A 132 -6.96 0.28 2.78
N THR A 133 -7.57 -0.89 2.62
CA THR A 133 -9.02 -1.10 2.78
C THR A 133 -9.30 -2.28 3.71
N PHE A 134 -10.49 -2.29 4.29
CA PHE A 134 -10.90 -3.22 5.32
C PHE A 134 -12.20 -3.91 4.91
N ALA A 135 -12.32 -5.21 5.18
CA ALA A 135 -13.53 -5.98 4.91
C ALA A 135 -13.76 -7.06 5.97
N GLY A 136 -15.02 -7.35 6.31
CA GLY A 136 -15.40 -8.40 7.26
C GLY A 136 -15.19 -8.05 8.75
N PHE A 137 -14.77 -6.82 9.07
CA PHE A 137 -14.58 -6.40 10.46
C PHE A 137 -15.92 -6.29 11.18
N GLY A 138 -15.99 -6.85 12.38
CA GLY A 138 -17.18 -6.86 13.21
C GLY A 138 -16.84 -7.01 14.70
N ASP A 139 -17.89 -7.12 15.50
CA ASP A 139 -17.73 -7.46 16.91
C ASP A 139 -17.25 -8.90 17.07
N LEU A 140 -16.46 -9.17 18.12
CA LEU A 140 -16.14 -10.54 18.47
C LEU A 140 -17.44 -11.26 18.85
N GLU A 141 -17.67 -12.41 18.25
CA GLU A 141 -18.89 -13.20 18.42
C GLU A 141 -18.62 -14.47 19.22
N TYR A 142 -19.53 -14.80 20.13
CA TYR A 142 -19.45 -16.01 20.95
C TYR A 142 -19.41 -17.26 20.08
N MET A 143 -18.37 -18.09 20.25
CA MET A 143 -18.07 -19.18 19.32
C MET A 143 -18.98 -20.40 19.45
N LEU A 144 -19.74 -20.53 20.54
CA LEU A 144 -20.69 -21.64 20.70
C LEU A 144 -22.09 -21.19 20.25
N GLU A 145 -22.63 -21.88 19.25
CA GLU A 145 -24.00 -21.68 18.79
C GLU A 145 -25.00 -21.88 19.94
N ASP A 146 -26.08 -21.09 19.93
CA ASP A 146 -27.18 -21.12 20.92
C ASP A 146 -26.79 -21.01 22.39
N ALA A 147 -25.60 -20.49 22.68
CA ALA A 147 -25.10 -20.24 24.02
C ALA A 147 -24.67 -18.78 24.21
N GLY A 148 -24.36 -18.42 25.46
CA GLY A 148 -23.97 -17.06 25.85
C GLY A 148 -25.17 -16.13 26.08
N VAL A 149 -25.04 -15.21 27.05
CA VAL A 149 -26.10 -14.23 27.35
C VAL A 149 -26.00 -13.02 26.43
N LYS A 150 -24.89 -12.26 26.51
CA LYS A 150 -24.52 -11.29 25.46
C LYS A 150 -23.53 -11.94 24.50
N ARG A 151 -23.99 -12.17 23.26
CA ARG A 151 -23.24 -12.89 22.22
C ARG A 151 -22.11 -12.11 21.58
N THR A 152 -22.07 -10.79 21.72
CA THR A 152 -21.05 -9.95 21.09
C THR A 152 -20.23 -9.18 22.13
N ILE A 153 -18.97 -8.94 21.81
CA ILE A 153 -18.13 -7.97 22.51
C ILE A 153 -17.92 -6.78 21.59
N ASP A 154 -18.30 -5.61 22.09
CA ASP A 154 -18.26 -4.39 21.30
C ASP A 154 -16.81 -4.03 20.98
N THR A 155 -16.43 -4.21 19.71
CA THR A 155 -15.09 -3.98 19.15
C THR A 155 -14.99 -2.66 18.37
N TYR A 156 -13.84 -2.01 18.52
CA TYR A 156 -13.48 -0.75 17.88
C TYR A 156 -12.03 -0.79 17.41
N TYR A 157 -11.73 0.01 16.39
CA TYR A 157 -10.39 0.15 15.85
C TYR A 157 -10.01 1.62 15.73
N SER A 158 -8.71 1.87 15.74
CA SER A 158 -8.15 3.19 15.42
C SER A 158 -6.90 3.02 14.57
N TRP A 159 -6.62 3.98 13.68
CA TRP A 159 -5.49 3.91 12.76
C TRP A 159 -4.56 5.11 12.95
N GLY A 160 -3.29 4.86 13.28
CA GLY A 160 -2.26 5.89 13.34
C GLY A 160 -1.13 5.56 14.33
N SER A 161 -0.24 6.54 14.57
CA SER A 161 0.99 6.34 15.33
C SER A 161 0.81 6.19 16.84
N ASP A 162 -0.28 6.73 17.40
CA ASP A 162 -0.56 6.70 18.83
C ASP A 162 -2.06 6.48 19.12
N LEU A 163 -2.32 5.98 20.32
CA LEU A 163 -3.63 5.52 20.78
C LEU A 163 -4.64 6.66 20.98
N GLU A 164 -4.17 7.85 21.37
CA GLU A 164 -5.02 8.93 21.87
C GLU A 164 -5.36 9.97 20.80
N SER A 165 -4.54 10.10 19.76
CA SER A 165 -4.72 11.11 18.71
C SER A 165 -5.74 10.72 17.64
N THR A 166 -6.17 9.45 17.61
CA THR A 166 -6.96 8.89 16.51
C THR A 166 -8.35 8.47 16.99
N PRO A 167 -9.42 8.83 16.25
CA PRO A 167 -10.78 8.53 16.67
C PRO A 167 -11.06 7.03 16.56
N TRP A 168 -11.74 6.48 17.56
CA TRP A 168 -12.18 5.10 17.55
C TRP A 168 -13.37 4.89 16.62
N ILE A 169 -13.22 3.97 15.68
CA ILE A 169 -14.23 3.58 14.70
C ILE A 169 -14.83 2.25 15.14
N ARG A 170 -16.15 2.13 15.08
CA ARG A 170 -16.84 0.86 15.35
C ARG A 170 -16.37 -0.18 14.33
N ALA A 171 -16.13 -1.43 14.77
CA ALA A 171 -15.62 -2.47 13.87
C ALA A 171 -16.40 -2.61 12.56
N ILE A 172 -17.74 -2.61 12.61
CA ILE A 172 -18.57 -2.68 11.40
C ILE A 172 -18.40 -1.49 10.45
N ASN A 173 -18.15 -0.29 10.99
CA ASN A 173 -17.98 0.93 10.20
C ASN A 173 -16.59 0.98 9.54
N LEU A 174 -15.60 0.26 10.07
CA LEU A 174 -14.25 0.22 9.48
C LEU A 174 -14.28 -0.31 8.04
N ASN A 175 -15.26 -1.15 7.70
CA ASN A 175 -15.44 -1.67 6.34
C ASN A 175 -15.80 -0.59 5.29
N GLU A 176 -16.21 0.61 5.73
CA GLU A 176 -16.50 1.76 4.86
C GLU A 176 -15.31 2.74 4.78
N GLU A 177 -14.26 2.50 5.58
CA GLU A 177 -13.10 3.36 5.70
C GLU A 177 -11.94 2.89 4.82
N PHE A 178 -11.03 3.81 4.54
CA PHE A 178 -9.76 3.50 3.90
C PHE A 178 -8.66 4.45 4.39
N ALA A 179 -7.42 3.97 4.36
CA ALA A 179 -6.25 4.83 4.52
C ALA A 179 -5.58 5.02 3.15
N LEU A 180 -5.49 6.26 2.68
CA LEU A 180 -4.70 6.62 1.51
C LEU A 180 -3.39 7.24 1.98
N ILE A 181 -2.28 6.60 1.65
CA ILE A 181 -0.94 7.10 1.91
C ILE A 181 -0.40 7.60 0.59
N GLY A 182 -0.23 8.92 0.49
CA GLY A 182 0.28 9.55 -0.73
C GLY A 182 1.78 9.35 -0.92
N ASP A 183 2.20 9.38 -2.18
CA ASP A 183 3.58 9.42 -2.61
C ASP A 183 4.33 10.57 -1.90
N SER A 184 5.40 10.22 -1.20
CA SER A 184 6.17 11.12 -0.37
C SER A 184 7.55 10.54 -0.06
N GLU A 185 8.52 11.40 0.24
CA GLU A 185 9.86 10.98 0.66
C GLU A 185 9.81 9.96 1.83
N ALA A 186 8.94 10.21 2.82
CA ALA A 186 8.75 9.29 3.94
C ALA A 186 8.23 7.90 3.52
N LEU A 187 7.38 7.82 2.49
CA LEU A 187 6.93 6.54 1.94
C LEU A 187 8.02 5.85 1.11
N HIS A 188 8.91 6.61 0.45
CA HIS A 188 10.07 6.04 -0.24
C HIS A 188 11.12 5.50 0.74
N GLU A 189 11.29 6.13 1.90
CA GLU A 189 12.21 5.68 2.96
C GLU A 189 11.61 4.56 3.82
N GLY A 190 10.28 4.51 3.91
CA GLY A 190 9.51 3.53 4.65
C GLY A 190 8.90 4.12 5.92
N LEU A 191 7.59 3.94 6.10
CA LEU A 191 6.83 4.46 7.22
C LEU A 191 6.21 3.31 8.03
N SER A 192 6.00 3.56 9.33
CA SER A 192 5.26 2.65 10.20
C SER A 192 3.94 3.26 10.62
N THR A 193 2.90 2.44 10.67
CA THR A 193 1.57 2.81 11.17
C THR A 193 1.01 1.65 11.99
N LYS A 194 -0.03 1.91 12.78
CA LYS A 194 -0.64 0.91 13.66
C LYS A 194 -2.14 0.87 13.49
N LEU A 195 -2.69 -0.33 13.58
CA LEU A 195 -4.10 -0.59 13.78
C LEU A 195 -4.31 -0.98 15.24
N TRP A 196 -4.83 -0.03 16.02
CA TRP A 196 -5.19 -0.20 17.42
C TRP A 196 -6.53 -0.92 17.53
N ASN A 197 -6.70 -1.73 18.57
CA ASN A 197 -7.96 -2.41 18.86
C ASN A 197 -8.43 -2.05 20.26
N LYS A 198 -9.75 -1.87 20.41
CA LYS A 198 -10.42 -1.64 21.69
C LYS A 198 -11.66 -2.52 21.78
N ILE A 199 -11.88 -3.09 22.95
CA ILE A 199 -13.02 -3.93 23.27
C ILE A 199 -13.74 -3.42 24.52
N PHE A 200 -15.06 -3.56 24.53
CA PHE A 200 -15.91 -3.24 25.67
C PHE A 200 -16.62 -4.50 26.15
N VAL A 201 -16.25 -4.96 27.35
CA VAL A 201 -16.68 -6.23 27.92
C VAL A 201 -17.53 -6.00 29.16
N GLU A 202 -18.72 -6.57 29.16
CA GLU A 202 -19.73 -6.37 30.20
C GLU A 202 -19.88 -7.61 31.09
N ASN A 203 -20.57 -7.43 32.23
CA ASN A 203 -20.91 -8.53 33.13
C ASN A 203 -21.78 -9.61 32.47
N CYS A 204 -22.58 -9.24 31.46
CA CYS A 204 -23.46 -10.16 30.75
C CYS A 204 -22.77 -10.93 29.61
N ASN A 205 -21.52 -10.60 29.25
CA ASN A 205 -20.77 -11.47 28.36
C ASN A 205 -20.45 -12.77 29.11
N SER A 206 -20.80 -13.92 28.56
CA SER A 206 -20.49 -15.23 29.14
C SER A 206 -18.99 -15.54 29.02
N SER A 207 -18.46 -16.44 29.85
CA SER A 207 -17.05 -16.87 29.74
C SER A 207 -16.92 -17.91 28.63
N CYS A 208 -16.23 -17.57 27.55
CA CYS A 208 -15.79 -18.48 26.50
C CYS A 208 -14.89 -17.71 25.51
N GLU A 209 -14.60 -18.33 24.38
CA GLU A 209 -13.94 -17.72 23.24
C GLU A 209 -14.94 -16.90 22.42
N TYR A 210 -14.48 -15.74 21.96
CA TYR A 210 -15.20 -14.87 21.03
C TYR A 210 -14.27 -14.55 19.87
N GLU A 211 -14.77 -14.57 18.63
CA GLU A 211 -13.93 -14.36 17.45
C GLU A 211 -14.65 -13.53 16.39
N ASN A 212 -13.87 -12.80 15.61
CA ASN A 212 -14.26 -12.27 14.30
C ASN A 212 -13.03 -12.32 13.39
N SER A 213 -13.25 -12.51 12.09
CA SER A 213 -12.21 -12.53 11.07
C SER A 213 -12.51 -11.48 10.00
N GLY A 214 -11.48 -10.71 9.65
CA GLY A 214 -11.54 -9.68 8.61
C GLY A 214 -10.34 -9.75 7.67
N THR A 215 -10.38 -8.97 6.61
CA THR A 215 -9.34 -8.84 5.60
C THR A 215 -8.88 -7.39 5.51
N ILE A 216 -7.56 -7.19 5.56
CA ILE A 216 -6.92 -5.92 5.23
C ILE A 216 -6.31 -6.06 3.84
N THR A 217 -6.63 -5.16 2.92
CA THR A 217 -6.07 -5.15 1.56
C THR A 217 -5.19 -3.93 1.38
N ILE A 218 -3.91 -4.16 1.05
CA ILE A 218 -2.94 -3.14 0.66
C ILE A 218 -2.91 -3.11 -0.88
N ALA A 219 -3.28 -1.99 -1.47
CA ALA A 219 -3.38 -1.83 -2.92
C ALA A 219 -2.48 -0.69 -3.41
N LEU A 220 -1.53 -1.03 -4.29
CA LEU A 220 -0.78 -0.05 -5.06
C LEU A 220 -1.66 0.68 -6.04
N GLN A 221 -1.50 1.99 -6.11
CA GLN A 221 -2.20 2.83 -7.07
C GLN A 221 -1.35 3.02 -8.34
N ASN A 222 -2.00 3.54 -9.38
CA ASN A 222 -1.35 3.91 -10.64
C ASN A 222 -0.54 2.78 -11.33
N ILE A 223 -1.10 1.57 -11.34
CA ILE A 223 -0.49 0.42 -12.01
C ILE A 223 -0.21 0.74 -13.48
N LYS A 224 1.06 0.68 -13.90
CA LYS A 224 1.43 0.92 -15.29
C LYS A 224 0.74 -0.09 -16.20
N ARG A 225 0.28 0.37 -17.37
CA ARG A 225 -0.50 -0.46 -18.30
C ARG A 225 0.23 -1.71 -18.79
N TRP A 226 1.57 -1.71 -18.75
CA TRP A 226 2.45 -2.82 -19.14
C TRP A 226 2.79 -3.78 -17.97
N VAL A 227 2.32 -3.50 -16.75
CA VAL A 227 2.42 -4.38 -15.58
C VAL A 227 1.10 -5.13 -15.38
N ASP A 228 1.17 -6.44 -15.18
CA ASP A 228 0.02 -7.26 -14.80
C ASP A 228 -0.34 -6.99 -13.32
N PRO A 229 -1.54 -6.44 -13.02
CA PRO A 229 -1.94 -6.12 -11.65
C PRO A 229 -2.13 -7.35 -10.75
N GLN A 230 -2.27 -8.56 -11.29
CA GLN A 230 -2.47 -9.77 -10.49
C GLN A 230 -1.15 -10.40 -10.06
N THR A 231 -0.18 -10.46 -10.98
CA THR A 231 1.10 -11.12 -10.73
C THR A 231 2.22 -10.15 -10.37
N GLY A 232 2.07 -8.86 -10.70
CA GLY A 232 3.13 -7.86 -10.59
C GLY A 232 4.21 -7.96 -11.68
N GLY A 233 4.07 -8.91 -12.61
CA GLY A 233 5.01 -9.14 -13.71
C GLY A 233 4.69 -8.35 -14.97
N TRP A 234 5.42 -8.65 -16.04
CA TRP A 234 5.15 -8.13 -17.38
C TRP A 234 3.82 -8.69 -17.94
N LYS A 235 3.07 -7.85 -18.65
CA LYS A 235 1.99 -8.31 -19.54
C LYS A 235 2.52 -8.89 -20.85
#